data_AF-A0A923UFL7-F1
#
_entry.id   AF-A0A923UFL7-F1
#
_cell.length_a   1.000
_cell.length_b   1.000
_cell.length_c   1.000
_cell.angle_alpha   90.00
_cell.angle_beta   90.00
_cell.angle_gamma   90.00
#
_symmetry.space_group_name_H-M   'P 1'
#
loop_
_entity.id
_entity.type
_entity.pdbx_description
1 polymer ?
#
loop_
_entity_poly.entity_id
_entity_poly.type
_entity_poly.pdbx_seq_one_letter_code
_entity_poly.pdbx_strand_id
1 'polypeptide(L)'
;MTVINAYWNCVQDDLKLKISLSQYQAWLSRVNFVKTTNLGKNAILEVPSKFNKERIEKKYRQDLLASMNKYYPKVCQIDFIIKEPTEAQQLDEDQFVEALIASTDPEINSKDLYQSPNSYASRTPSKSKKHDSGVVSQDLIVSTTHAENSPLISYSVLPKQNIHNLNSKFTFDNLVSTTYNELAVSVAHAVIKKPGQLYNPVFIHSSTGLGKTHLLQAIGHKVLETYPSYNIRYTTSETFLNHYTACMQKGRGNEFHEYYRSVDILLIDDIQFITNKVSTQEVLFHTFNELHQQNKQIIFTSDRSPKQLSGFQDRLISRFEWGMVLDLGQPTTEDRIAIINHKLQTLNLTLSDKHIHLIAENVQTNIRDLEGVLNQIQARVEFQPNLQIDEVFLTKILAPYIGIINQGSMQFTYNPTTLIEHNQTLGNLPVLAGNKPSKLSKLAKVELRGSKHTDYNKIFELIAIKLHVSKEEIMSKRRDKNTSLARQIIMYSLIKKYGLSTTKVGKLIGGRTHPTVLHAIKSIQNKSLKNKQFQDMVSMILVQG
;
A
#
# COMPACT_ATOMS: atom_id res chain seq x y z
N MET A 1 -19.80 -39.43 13.35
CA MET A 1 -19.03 -38.16 13.30
C MET A 1 -19.81 -36.99 12.68
N THR A 2 -20.88 -37.20 11.91
CA THR A 2 -21.57 -36.15 11.14
C THR A 2 -22.43 -35.18 11.99
N VAL A 3 -23.04 -35.66 13.06
CA VAL A 3 -23.90 -34.85 13.95
C VAL A 3 -23.08 -33.91 14.85
N ILE A 4 -21.88 -34.33 15.26
CA ILE A 4 -21.03 -33.60 16.21
C ILE A 4 -20.35 -32.38 15.54
N ASN A 5 -19.89 -32.51 14.29
CA ASN A 5 -19.32 -31.37 13.57
C ASN A 5 -20.37 -30.28 13.25
N ALA A 6 -21.63 -30.66 13.06
CA ALA A 6 -22.71 -29.71 12.82
C ALA A 6 -22.97 -28.81 14.05
N TYR A 7 -22.94 -29.38 15.26
CA TYR A 7 -23.09 -28.62 16.49
C TYR A 7 -21.87 -27.75 16.82
N TRP A 8 -20.65 -28.17 16.47
CA TRP A 8 -19.47 -27.30 16.63
C TRP A 8 -19.57 -26.02 15.79
N ASN A 9 -20.09 -26.10 14.57
CA ASN A 9 -20.36 -24.91 13.76
C ASN A 9 -21.36 -23.97 14.45
N CYS A 10 -22.42 -24.52 15.08
CA CYS A 10 -23.37 -23.72 15.87
C CYS A 10 -22.72 -23.04 17.08
N VAL A 11 -21.82 -23.74 17.78
CA VAL A 11 -21.03 -23.17 18.89
C VAL A 11 -20.14 -22.03 18.39
N GLN A 12 -19.47 -22.23 17.25
CA GLN A 12 -18.64 -21.22 16.62
C GLN A 12 -19.43 -19.99 16.19
N ASP A 13 -20.65 -20.15 15.68
CA ASP A 13 -21.52 -19.04 15.30
C ASP A 13 -22.06 -18.29 16.52
N ASP A 14 -22.43 -19.00 17.60
CA ASP A 14 -22.85 -18.38 18.86
C ASP A 14 -21.70 -17.55 19.50
N LEU A 15 -20.46 -18.02 19.40
CA LEU A 15 -19.27 -17.27 19.85
C LEU A 15 -19.01 -16.01 19.02
N LYS A 16 -19.27 -16.03 17.71
CA LYS A 16 -19.15 -14.84 16.84
C LYS A 16 -20.18 -13.75 17.17
N LEU A 17 -21.30 -14.12 17.81
CA LEU A 17 -22.33 -13.18 18.27
C LEU A 17 -21.97 -12.56 19.63
N LYS A 18 -21.22 -13.28 20.48
CA LYS A 18 -20.83 -12.83 21.83
C LYS A 18 -19.52 -12.08 21.87
N ILE A 19 -18.60 -12.37 20.95
CA ILE A 19 -17.23 -11.85 20.95
C ILE A 19 -17.01 -11.07 19.64
N SER A 20 -16.30 -9.93 19.71
CA SER A 20 -16.00 -9.14 18.52
C SER A 20 -15.31 -9.97 17.43
N LEU A 21 -15.64 -9.72 16.16
CA LEU A 21 -15.13 -10.50 15.02
C LEU A 21 -13.60 -10.60 15.00
N SER A 22 -12.91 -9.51 15.37
CA SER A 22 -11.44 -9.47 15.45
C SER A 22 -10.87 -10.36 16.56
N GLN A 23 -11.53 -10.42 17.72
CA GLN A 23 -11.10 -11.28 18.84
C GLN A 23 -11.39 -12.76 18.55
N TYR A 24 -12.54 -13.05 17.93
CA TYR A 24 -12.87 -14.41 17.48
C TYR A 24 -11.85 -14.90 16.45
N GLN A 25 -11.51 -14.07 15.45
CA GLN A 25 -10.51 -14.41 14.43
C GLN A 25 -9.12 -14.66 15.05
N ALA A 26 -8.71 -13.86 16.03
CA ALA A 26 -7.40 -13.98 16.66
C ALA A 26 -7.26 -15.24 17.54
N TRP A 27 -8.29 -15.59 18.32
CA TRP A 27 -8.14 -16.56 19.41
C TRP A 27 -8.99 -17.82 19.29
N LEU A 28 -10.14 -17.77 18.61
CA LEU A 28 -11.12 -18.87 18.61
C LEU A 28 -11.30 -19.51 17.23
N SER A 29 -10.89 -18.83 16.15
CA SER A 29 -11.07 -19.32 14.77
C SER A 29 -10.26 -20.57 14.43
N ARG A 30 -9.15 -20.79 15.14
CA ARG A 30 -8.24 -21.93 14.96
C ARG A 30 -8.41 -23.00 16.04
N VAL A 31 -9.47 -22.90 16.85
CA VAL A 31 -9.81 -23.89 17.86
C VAL A 31 -10.69 -24.94 17.19
N ASN A 32 -10.27 -26.20 17.28
CA ASN A 32 -11.01 -27.31 16.69
C ASN A 32 -11.58 -28.20 17.79
N PHE A 33 -12.82 -28.65 17.62
CA PHE A 33 -13.37 -29.70 18.47
C PHE A 33 -12.78 -31.05 18.06
N VAL A 34 -12.26 -31.80 19.03
CA VAL A 34 -11.64 -33.11 18.79
C VAL A 34 -12.62 -34.23 19.13
N LYS A 35 -13.02 -34.32 20.40
CA LYS A 35 -13.92 -35.37 20.91
C LYS A 35 -14.52 -34.98 22.26
N THR A 36 -15.56 -35.69 22.69
CA THR A 36 -15.97 -35.69 24.09
C THR A 36 -15.48 -36.96 24.80
N THR A 37 -15.24 -36.85 26.10
CA THR A 37 -14.90 -37.97 26.98
C THR A 37 -15.85 -37.97 28.19
N ASN A 38 -15.72 -38.96 29.08
CA ASN A 38 -16.53 -39.10 30.29
C ASN A 38 -18.05 -39.05 30.00
N LEU A 39 -18.53 -39.91 29.10
CA LEU A 39 -19.95 -40.01 28.69
C LEU A 39 -20.52 -38.68 28.14
N GLY A 40 -19.68 -37.85 27.52
CA GLY A 40 -20.09 -36.57 26.95
C GLY A 40 -19.99 -35.38 27.90
N LYS A 41 -19.43 -35.56 29.10
CA LYS A 41 -19.29 -34.50 30.12
C LYS A 41 -18.10 -33.58 29.90
N ASN A 42 -17.06 -34.06 29.24
CA ASN A 42 -15.84 -33.29 29.00
C ASN A 42 -15.60 -33.13 27.49
N ALA A 43 -15.29 -31.92 27.04
CA ALA A 43 -14.98 -31.61 25.65
C ALA A 43 -13.49 -31.32 25.47
N ILE A 44 -12.85 -31.99 24.50
CA ILE A 44 -11.44 -31.77 24.17
C ILE A 44 -11.36 -30.88 22.93
N LEU A 45 -10.68 -29.74 23.09
CA LEU A 45 -10.43 -28.77 22.02
C LEU A 45 -8.93 -28.73 21.67
N GLU A 46 -8.62 -28.74 20.38
CA GLU A 46 -7.26 -28.56 19.87
C GLU A 46 -6.98 -27.07 19.68
N VAL A 47 -5.81 -26.63 20.17
CA VAL A 47 -5.32 -25.26 20.05
C VAL A 47 -3.90 -25.23 19.46
N PRO A 48 -3.54 -24.18 18.72
CA PRO A 48 -2.33 -24.20 17.89
C PRO A 48 -1.02 -24.04 18.68
N SER A 49 -1.05 -23.58 19.94
CA SER A 49 0.14 -23.46 20.78
C SER A 49 -0.21 -23.37 22.27
N LYS A 50 0.78 -23.59 23.15
CA LYS A 50 0.66 -23.40 24.61
C LYS A 50 0.19 -21.98 24.97
N PHE A 51 0.67 -20.96 24.26
CA PHE A 51 0.24 -19.59 24.45
C PHE A 51 -1.25 -19.38 24.12
N ASN A 52 -1.75 -20.01 23.04
CA ASN A 52 -3.17 -19.97 22.72
C ASN A 52 -4.01 -20.67 23.79
N LYS A 53 -3.54 -21.82 24.29
CA LYS A 53 -4.15 -22.52 25.43
C LYS A 53 -4.30 -21.59 26.64
N GLU A 54 -3.21 -20.99 27.10
CA GLU A 54 -3.21 -20.11 28.28
C GLU A 54 -4.14 -18.90 28.12
N ARG A 55 -4.15 -18.28 26.92
CA ARG A 55 -5.00 -17.12 26.64
C ARG A 55 -6.48 -17.48 26.58
N ILE A 56 -6.82 -18.57 25.90
CA ILE A 56 -8.21 -19.05 25.76
C ILE A 56 -8.73 -19.50 27.12
N GLU A 57 -7.92 -20.23 27.88
CA GLU A 57 -8.27 -20.73 29.21
C GLU A 57 -8.51 -19.60 30.22
N LYS A 58 -7.68 -18.55 30.18
CA LYS A 58 -7.82 -17.39 31.08
C LYS A 58 -8.95 -16.43 30.70
N LYS A 59 -9.20 -16.22 29.40
CA LYS A 59 -10.08 -15.14 28.93
C LYS A 59 -11.40 -15.59 28.31
N TYR A 60 -11.42 -16.72 27.61
CA TYR A 60 -12.56 -17.13 26.77
C TYR A 60 -13.21 -18.45 27.22
N ARG A 61 -12.69 -19.08 28.29
CA ARG A 61 -13.18 -20.36 28.80
C ARG A 61 -14.65 -20.34 29.19
N GLN A 62 -15.11 -19.28 29.87
CA GLN A 62 -16.52 -19.17 30.29
C GLN A 62 -17.46 -19.03 29.09
N ASP A 63 -17.11 -18.19 28.12
CA ASP A 63 -17.90 -18.01 26.89
C ASP A 63 -17.96 -19.32 26.08
N LEU A 64 -16.82 -19.99 25.94
CA LEU A 64 -16.72 -21.30 25.29
C LEU A 64 -17.58 -22.35 25.99
N LEU A 65 -17.53 -22.43 27.32
CA LEU A 65 -18.31 -23.40 28.08
C LEU A 65 -19.81 -23.11 28.01
N ALA A 66 -20.22 -21.83 28.09
CA ALA A 66 -21.61 -21.43 27.98
C ALA A 66 -22.17 -21.73 26.57
N SER A 67 -21.40 -21.43 25.52
CA SER A 67 -21.79 -21.77 24.14
C SER A 67 -21.80 -23.28 23.91
N MET A 68 -20.84 -24.03 24.45
CA MET A 68 -20.83 -25.49 24.37
C MET A 68 -22.02 -26.11 25.09
N ASN A 69 -22.35 -25.67 26.31
CA ASN A 69 -23.46 -26.23 27.09
C ASN A 69 -24.82 -26.04 26.40
N LYS A 70 -25.01 -24.89 25.72
CA LYS A 70 -26.24 -24.60 24.95
C LYS A 70 -26.54 -25.65 23.87
N TYR A 71 -25.52 -26.18 23.21
CA TYR A 71 -25.66 -27.16 22.12
C TYR A 71 -25.30 -28.60 22.56
N TYR A 72 -24.56 -28.73 23.66
CA TYR A 72 -24.19 -29.98 24.33
C TYR A 72 -24.47 -29.88 25.84
N PRO A 73 -25.72 -30.04 26.28
CA PRO A 73 -26.11 -29.80 27.68
C PRO A 73 -25.37 -30.67 28.70
N LYS A 74 -24.82 -31.81 28.25
CA LYS A 74 -24.02 -32.72 29.10
C LYS A 74 -22.61 -32.21 29.37
N VAL A 75 -22.05 -31.31 28.54
CA VAL A 75 -20.68 -30.80 28.69
C VAL A 75 -20.61 -29.80 29.84
N CYS A 76 -19.79 -30.12 30.85
CA CYS A 76 -19.52 -29.27 32.00
C CYS A 76 -18.05 -28.88 32.14
N GLN A 77 -17.15 -29.46 31.33
CA GLN A 77 -15.72 -29.15 31.34
C GLN A 77 -15.15 -29.08 29.91
N ILE A 78 -14.11 -28.25 29.74
CA ILE A 78 -13.33 -28.12 28.51
C ILE A 78 -11.86 -28.29 28.85
N ASP A 79 -11.20 -29.20 28.13
CA ASP A 79 -9.75 -29.41 28.17
C ASP A 79 -9.12 -29.09 26.82
N PHE A 80 -7.85 -28.65 26.84
CA PHE A 80 -7.13 -28.23 25.64
C PHE A 80 -5.90 -29.09 25.36
N ILE A 81 -5.79 -29.59 24.13
CA ILE A 81 -4.58 -30.24 23.59
C ILE A 81 -3.87 -29.30 22.61
N ILE A 82 -2.54 -29.34 22.60
CA ILE A 82 -1.72 -28.54 21.69
C ILE A 82 -1.38 -29.41 20.49
N LYS A 83 -1.46 -28.85 19.28
CA LYS A 83 -1.04 -29.54 18.06
C LYS A 83 0.49 -29.75 18.09
N GLU A 84 0.97 -30.99 18.18
CA GLU A 84 2.41 -31.29 18.28
C GLU A 84 3.18 -31.03 16.96
N PRO A 85 4.43 -30.51 17.03
CA PRO A 85 5.36 -30.42 15.91
C PRO A 85 6.06 -31.76 15.63
N THR A 86 6.54 -31.97 14.42
CA THR A 86 7.13 -33.25 13.96
C THR A 86 8.62 -33.37 14.36
N GLU A 87 9.11 -34.60 14.57
CA GLU A 87 10.44 -34.99 15.12
C GLU A 87 11.67 -34.23 14.59
N ALA A 88 11.63 -33.66 13.38
CA ALA A 88 12.70 -32.82 12.84
C ALA A 88 12.92 -31.49 13.60
N GLN A 89 11.96 -31.07 14.45
CA GLN A 89 12.02 -29.80 15.20
C GLN A 89 12.53 -29.96 16.64
N GLN A 90 12.61 -31.19 17.17
CA GLN A 90 13.10 -31.45 18.54
C GLN A 90 14.63 -31.42 18.65
N LEU A 91 15.34 -31.83 17.58
CA LEU A 91 16.81 -31.82 17.54
C LEU A 91 17.41 -30.40 17.53
N ASP A 92 16.67 -29.38 17.08
CA ASP A 92 17.09 -27.97 17.07
C ASP A 92 16.81 -27.26 18.40
N GLU A 93 15.75 -27.64 19.14
CA GLU A 93 15.41 -27.01 20.43
C GLU A 93 16.39 -27.40 21.54
N ASP A 94 16.83 -28.66 21.58
CA ASP A 94 17.77 -29.12 22.60
C ASP A 94 19.16 -28.44 22.45
N GLN A 95 19.61 -28.22 21.21
CA GLN A 95 20.84 -27.46 20.92
C GLN A 95 20.70 -25.96 21.25
N PHE A 96 19.50 -25.41 21.12
CA PHE A 96 19.21 -24.01 21.44
C PHE A 96 19.18 -23.74 22.95
N VAL A 97 18.69 -24.69 23.75
CA VAL A 97 18.65 -24.58 25.22
C VAL A 97 20.06 -24.71 25.83
N GLU A 98 20.90 -25.60 25.31
CA GLU A 98 22.31 -25.71 25.75
C GLU A 98 23.13 -24.44 25.46
N ALA A 99 22.88 -23.78 24.33
CA ALA A 99 23.51 -22.52 23.97
C ALA A 99 23.04 -21.34 24.85
N LEU A 100 21.80 -21.37 25.36
CA LEU A 100 21.28 -20.32 26.24
C LEU A 100 21.89 -20.39 27.65
N ILE A 101 22.04 -21.61 28.20
CA ILE A 101 22.59 -21.84 29.55
C ILE A 101 24.07 -21.46 29.63
N ALA A 102 24.81 -21.56 28.52
CA ALA A 102 26.22 -21.19 28.44
C ALA A 102 26.48 -19.66 28.40
N SER A 103 25.44 -18.82 28.35
CA SER A 103 25.57 -17.37 28.10
C SER A 103 25.14 -16.45 29.26
N THR A 104 24.92 -16.98 30.46
CA THR A 104 24.53 -16.17 31.63
C THR A 104 25.47 -16.38 32.82
N ASP A 105 26.03 -15.28 33.35
CA ASP A 105 26.62 -15.18 34.69
C ASP A 105 25.94 -14.00 35.43
N PRO A 106 25.99 -13.89 36.77
CA PRO A 106 24.90 -14.36 37.62
C PRO A 106 24.33 -13.24 38.50
N GLU A 107 23.01 -13.01 38.47
CA GLU A 107 22.35 -12.30 39.56
C GLU A 107 20.85 -12.62 39.65
N ILE A 108 20.52 -13.90 39.82
CA ILE A 108 19.34 -14.33 40.58
C ILE A 108 19.72 -15.59 41.39
N ASN A 109 20.18 -15.39 42.63
CA ASN A 109 20.08 -16.38 43.71
C ASN A 109 18.81 -16.00 44.50
N SER A 110 17.95 -16.85 45.04
CA SER A 110 17.78 -18.31 45.11
C SER A 110 16.45 -18.52 45.82
N LYS A 111 15.61 -19.45 45.37
CA LYS A 111 15.11 -20.56 46.20
C LYS A 111 14.11 -21.40 45.41
N ASP A 112 14.34 -22.70 45.51
CA ASP A 112 13.48 -23.81 45.12
C ASP A 112 13.32 -24.00 43.61
N LEU A 113 14.11 -24.91 43.04
CA LEU A 113 13.58 -26.21 42.61
C LEU A 113 14.72 -27.13 42.12
N TYR A 114 14.90 -28.21 42.89
CA TYR A 114 15.47 -29.52 42.56
C TYR A 114 16.98 -29.75 42.47
N GLN A 115 17.36 -30.74 43.29
CA GLN A 115 18.66 -31.36 43.50
C GLN A 115 19.08 -32.25 42.31
N SER A 116 20.37 -32.20 42.01
CA SER A 116 21.26 -33.18 41.33
C SER A 116 20.94 -34.67 41.64
N PRO A 117 21.35 -35.67 40.81
CA PRO A 117 22.77 -35.80 40.40
C PRO A 117 23.19 -36.54 39.10
N ASN A 118 24.44 -36.22 38.72
CA ASN A 118 25.56 -37.08 38.29
C ASN A 118 25.94 -37.34 36.81
N SER A 119 27.18 -36.93 36.52
CA SER A 119 28.31 -37.63 35.84
C SER A 119 28.24 -37.95 34.33
N TYR A 120 29.17 -37.42 33.51
CA TYR A 120 30.46 -38.06 33.15
C TYR A 120 31.29 -37.24 32.13
N ALA A 121 32.59 -37.25 32.40
CA ALA A 121 33.77 -36.75 31.71
C ALA A 121 33.87 -36.81 30.15
N SER A 122 34.42 -35.72 29.60
CA SER A 122 35.63 -35.62 28.75
C SER A 122 35.82 -36.52 27.52
N ARG A 123 35.99 -35.90 26.33
CA ARG A 123 37.22 -35.97 25.50
C ARG A 123 37.07 -35.28 24.13
N THR A 124 38.07 -34.47 23.77
CA THR A 124 38.50 -34.19 22.39
C THR A 124 39.39 -35.35 21.89
N PRO A 125 39.61 -35.55 20.56
CA PRO A 125 40.68 -34.81 19.87
C PRO A 125 40.52 -34.54 18.35
N SER A 126 41.10 -33.42 17.93
CA SER A 126 41.84 -33.04 16.70
C SER A 126 41.93 -33.91 15.40
N LYS A 127 41.97 -33.17 14.26
CA LYS A 127 42.80 -33.29 13.03
C LYS A 127 42.47 -34.32 11.92
N SER A 128 42.32 -33.82 10.67
CA SER A 128 43.04 -34.19 9.40
C SER A 128 42.18 -33.87 8.15
N LYS A 129 42.61 -32.96 7.26
CA LYS A 129 43.34 -33.11 5.96
C LYS A 129 42.52 -33.62 4.74
N LYS A 130 42.38 -32.70 3.77
CA LYS A 130 42.48 -32.71 2.28
C LYS A 130 42.22 -33.97 1.43
N HIS A 131 41.82 -33.64 0.18
CA HIS A 131 41.88 -34.34 -1.12
C HIS A 131 40.60 -35.06 -1.55
N ASP A 132 40.18 -35.11 -2.82
CA ASP A 132 40.46 -34.39 -4.07
C ASP A 132 39.48 -34.94 -5.12
N SER A 133 39.23 -34.13 -6.16
CA SER A 133 38.97 -34.51 -7.57
C SER A 133 37.95 -35.58 -8.01
N GLY A 134 37.04 -35.12 -8.89
CA GLY A 134 36.73 -35.72 -10.20
C GLY A 134 35.58 -36.73 -10.28
N VAL A 135 34.87 -36.99 -11.39
CA VAL A 135 34.84 -36.50 -12.78
C VAL A 135 33.57 -37.17 -13.41
N VAL A 136 32.79 -36.42 -14.20
CA VAL A 136 32.06 -36.76 -15.46
C VAL A 136 31.02 -37.91 -15.54
N SER A 137 29.82 -37.57 -16.08
CA SER A 137 29.05 -38.23 -17.20
C SER A 137 27.54 -38.04 -16.94
N GLN A 138 26.79 -37.19 -17.67
CA GLN A 138 26.22 -37.34 -19.02
C GLN A 138 25.13 -38.42 -19.19
N ASP A 139 23.95 -37.90 -19.59
CA ASP A 139 22.82 -38.49 -20.31
C ASP A 139 21.85 -39.48 -19.63
N LEU A 140 20.60 -39.03 -19.51
CA LEU A 140 19.43 -39.81 -19.91
C LEU A 140 18.26 -38.89 -20.25
N ILE A 141 18.06 -38.75 -21.57
CA ILE A 141 16.87 -38.21 -22.21
C ILE A 141 15.75 -39.24 -22.06
N VAL A 142 14.65 -38.86 -21.42
CA VAL A 142 13.34 -39.48 -21.68
C VAL A 142 12.33 -38.37 -21.88
N SER A 143 11.90 -38.24 -23.13
CA SER A 143 10.77 -37.43 -23.55
C SER A 143 9.47 -38.19 -23.25
N THR A 144 8.54 -37.55 -22.56
CA THR A 144 7.11 -37.82 -22.71
C THR A 144 6.33 -36.51 -22.75
N THR A 145 5.47 -36.46 -23.74
CA THR A 145 4.78 -35.30 -24.29
C THR A 145 3.38 -35.11 -23.69
N HIS A 146 2.97 -33.83 -23.61
CA HIS A 146 1.61 -33.26 -23.59
C HIS A 146 0.70 -33.51 -22.37
N ALA A 147 0.40 -32.43 -21.62
CA ALA A 147 -0.91 -31.77 -21.68
C ALA A 147 -1.01 -30.52 -20.77
N GLU A 148 -1.50 -29.44 -21.38
CA GLU A 148 -2.28 -28.32 -20.84
C GLU A 148 -1.62 -27.15 -20.08
N ASN A 149 -1.49 -26.06 -20.85
CA ASN A 149 -1.17 -24.69 -20.50
C ASN A 149 -2.09 -24.12 -19.41
N SER A 150 -1.50 -23.72 -18.29
CA SER A 150 -1.94 -22.58 -17.48
C SER A 150 -0.78 -21.59 -17.39
N PRO A 151 -0.98 -20.28 -17.59
CA PRO A 151 0.13 -19.32 -17.56
C PRO A 151 0.62 -19.21 -16.11
N LEU A 152 1.72 -19.89 -15.80
CA LEU A 152 2.52 -19.61 -14.62
C LEU A 152 3.06 -18.19 -14.76
N ILE A 153 2.43 -17.25 -14.06
CA ILE A 153 3.00 -15.92 -13.83
C ILE A 153 4.28 -16.16 -13.02
N SER A 154 5.42 -16.17 -13.71
CA SER A 154 6.72 -16.16 -13.09
C SER A 154 6.89 -14.83 -12.37
N TYR A 155 6.61 -14.80 -11.07
CA TYR A 155 7.09 -13.72 -10.21
C TYR A 155 8.60 -13.88 -10.07
N SER A 156 9.36 -13.27 -10.98
CA SER A 156 10.75 -12.93 -10.68
C SER A 156 10.74 -11.92 -9.53
N VAL A 157 10.97 -12.40 -8.31
CA VAL A 157 10.84 -11.60 -7.06
C VAL A 157 11.94 -10.53 -6.91
N LEU A 158 12.85 -10.39 -7.87
CA LEU A 158 13.82 -9.28 -7.85
C LEU A 158 13.83 -8.58 -9.22
N PRO A 159 13.59 -7.26 -9.28
CA PRO A 159 13.88 -6.51 -10.49
C PRO A 159 15.39 -6.59 -10.76
N LYS A 160 15.75 -7.09 -11.95
CA LYS A 160 17.11 -6.96 -12.46
C LYS A 160 17.39 -5.45 -12.68
N GLN A 161 18.57 -4.99 -12.24
CA GLN A 161 19.29 -3.75 -12.63
C GLN A 161 19.32 -2.50 -11.71
N ASN A 162 19.18 -2.60 -10.39
CA ASN A 162 19.75 -1.57 -9.49
C ASN A 162 20.08 -2.17 -8.12
N ILE A 163 21.36 -2.33 -7.78
CA ILE A 163 21.82 -3.04 -6.57
C ILE A 163 21.24 -2.41 -5.28
N HIS A 164 20.92 -1.11 -5.31
CA HIS A 164 20.44 -0.35 -4.15
C HIS A 164 18.96 0.10 -4.23
N ASN A 165 18.25 -0.19 -5.33
CA ASN A 165 16.88 0.27 -5.60
C ASN A 165 16.66 1.80 -5.53
N LEU A 166 17.70 2.61 -5.72
CA LEU A 166 17.60 4.08 -5.74
C LEU A 166 17.23 4.61 -7.13
N ASN A 167 16.34 5.59 -7.19
CA ASN A 167 15.95 6.29 -8.40
C ASN A 167 16.99 7.38 -8.70
N SER A 168 17.63 7.35 -9.87
CA SER A 168 18.64 8.33 -10.29
C SER A 168 18.15 9.77 -10.38
N LYS A 169 16.82 10.01 -10.42
CA LYS A 169 16.25 11.36 -10.43
C LYS A 169 16.21 12.02 -9.05
N PHE A 170 16.24 11.24 -7.98
CA PHE A 170 16.04 11.74 -6.61
C PHE A 170 17.38 12.05 -5.93
N THR A 171 18.04 13.10 -6.38
CA THR A 171 19.34 13.60 -5.86
C THR A 171 19.17 14.96 -5.17
N PHE A 172 20.16 15.39 -4.39
CA PHE A 172 20.14 16.75 -3.80
C PHE A 172 20.17 17.84 -4.86
N ASP A 173 20.84 17.63 -5.99
CA ASP A 173 20.88 18.60 -7.09
C ASP A 173 19.49 18.90 -7.65
N ASN A 174 18.58 17.92 -7.59
CA ASN A 174 17.20 18.03 -8.07
C ASN A 174 16.20 18.41 -6.95
N LEU A 175 16.68 18.63 -5.73
CA LEU A 175 15.89 18.99 -4.55
C LEU A 175 16.13 20.45 -4.20
N VAL A 176 15.10 21.29 -4.37
CA VAL A 176 15.20 22.70 -4.00
C VAL A 176 15.10 22.84 -2.49
N SER A 177 16.18 23.31 -1.86
CA SER A 177 16.21 23.65 -0.44
C SER A 177 15.59 25.03 -0.24
N THR A 178 14.56 25.09 0.59
CA THR A 178 13.78 26.29 0.87
C THR A 178 13.29 26.25 2.32
N THR A 179 12.56 27.27 2.77
CA THR A 179 12.15 27.39 4.17
C THR A 179 11.32 26.18 4.66
N TYR A 180 10.52 25.54 3.80
CA TYR A 180 9.66 24.42 4.21
C TYR A 180 10.41 23.10 4.47
N ASN A 181 11.62 22.92 3.93
CA ASN A 181 12.40 21.68 4.03
C ASN A 181 13.84 21.86 4.52
N GLU A 182 14.27 23.09 4.80
CA GLU A 182 15.64 23.45 5.19
C GLU A 182 16.16 22.65 6.40
N LEU A 183 15.34 22.50 7.44
CA LEU A 183 15.72 21.72 8.63
C LEU A 183 15.97 20.25 8.26
N ALA A 184 15.10 19.67 7.43
CA ALA A 184 15.23 18.29 7.01
C ALA A 184 16.47 18.08 6.12
N VAL A 185 16.78 19.03 5.24
CA VAL A 185 18.02 19.03 4.43
C VAL A 185 19.26 19.17 5.32
N SER A 186 19.21 20.03 6.34
CA SER A 186 20.32 20.21 7.29
C SER A 186 20.61 18.94 8.10
N VAL A 187 19.57 18.28 8.62
CA VAL A 187 19.70 16.98 9.31
C VAL A 187 20.18 15.91 8.35
N ALA A 188 19.71 15.90 7.10
CA ALA A 188 20.18 14.98 6.07
C ALA A 188 21.70 15.12 5.84
N HIS A 189 22.22 16.34 5.75
CA HIS A 189 23.67 16.58 5.66
C HIS A 189 24.43 16.11 6.91
N ALA A 190 23.87 16.25 8.11
CA ALA A 190 24.48 15.72 9.33
C ALA A 190 24.54 14.17 9.33
N VAL A 191 23.47 13.52 8.89
CA VAL A 191 23.41 12.06 8.70
C VAL A 191 24.44 11.59 7.68
N ILE A 192 24.56 12.29 6.54
CA ILE A 192 25.56 11.95 5.51
C ILE A 192 26.98 12.07 6.05
N LYS A 193 27.28 13.10 6.85
CA LYS A 193 28.62 13.28 7.43
C LYS A 193 28.97 12.18 8.43
N LYS A 194 28.02 11.73 9.26
CA LYS A 194 28.26 10.70 10.29
C LYS A 194 27.07 9.73 10.40
N PRO A 195 26.90 8.79 9.45
CA PRO A 195 25.78 7.87 9.44
C PRO A 195 25.73 7.03 10.72
N GLY A 196 24.55 6.93 11.32
CA GLY A 196 24.27 6.10 12.50
C GLY A 196 24.66 6.71 13.85
N GLN A 197 25.29 7.89 13.86
CA GLN A 197 25.84 8.48 15.10
C GLN A 197 24.97 9.60 15.69
N LEU A 198 24.71 10.67 14.95
CA LEU A 198 24.05 11.87 15.50
C LEU A 198 22.54 11.69 15.65
N TYR A 199 21.89 11.19 14.60
CA TYR A 199 20.43 11.08 14.52
C TYR A 199 20.07 9.68 14.03
N ASN A 200 19.68 8.79 14.95
CA ASN A 200 19.32 7.42 14.60
C ASN A 200 18.17 6.87 15.47
N PRO A 201 16.99 6.60 14.89
CA PRO A 201 16.64 6.78 13.49
C PRO A 201 16.37 8.25 13.16
N VAL A 202 16.30 8.55 11.86
CA VAL A 202 15.61 9.74 11.37
C VAL A 202 14.23 9.33 10.88
N PHE A 203 13.19 10.06 11.29
CA PHE A 203 11.81 9.83 10.90
C PHE A 203 11.26 11.09 10.22
N ILE A 204 11.04 11.02 8.91
CA ILE A 204 10.56 12.15 8.11
C ILE A 204 9.07 11.98 7.84
N HIS A 205 8.25 12.90 8.29
CA HIS A 205 6.82 12.90 8.00
C HIS A 205 6.36 14.19 7.35
N SER A 206 5.27 14.09 6.60
CA SER A 206 4.57 15.22 5.98
C SER A 206 3.33 14.70 5.26
N SER A 207 2.45 15.60 4.80
CA SER A 207 1.43 15.24 3.83
C SER A 207 2.03 14.67 2.52
N THR A 208 1.21 14.00 1.71
CA THR A 208 1.66 13.36 0.47
C THR A 208 2.19 14.38 -0.55
N GLY A 209 3.24 14.00 -1.30
CA GLY A 209 3.74 14.83 -2.40
C GLY A 209 4.61 16.04 -2.00
N LEU A 210 5.21 16.04 -0.79
CA LEU A 210 6.08 17.14 -0.31
C LEU A 210 7.60 16.83 -0.35
N GLY A 211 7.99 15.71 -0.98
CA GLY A 211 9.40 15.39 -1.22
C GLY A 211 10.05 14.40 -0.25
N LYS A 212 9.30 13.72 0.64
CA LYS A 212 9.84 12.69 1.56
C LYS A 212 10.68 11.63 0.86
N THR A 213 10.10 10.97 -0.15
CA THR A 213 10.79 9.94 -0.94
C THR A 213 12.01 10.50 -1.67
N HIS A 214 11.92 11.74 -2.17
CA HIS A 214 13.04 12.40 -2.83
C HIS A 214 14.18 12.60 -1.85
N LEU A 215 13.92 13.21 -0.69
CA LEU A 215 14.92 13.46 0.34
C LEU A 215 15.54 12.15 0.86
N LEU A 216 14.71 11.14 1.14
CA LEU A 216 15.16 9.82 1.59
C LEU A 216 16.17 9.20 0.60
N GLN A 217 15.85 9.21 -0.69
CA GLN A 217 16.72 8.63 -1.71
C GLN A 217 17.93 9.52 -2.03
N ALA A 218 17.80 10.85 -1.94
CA ALA A 218 18.91 11.79 -2.10
C ALA A 218 19.98 11.58 -1.03
N ILE A 219 19.57 11.29 0.22
CA ILE A 219 20.49 10.85 1.28
C ILE A 219 21.22 9.59 0.85
N GLY A 220 20.49 8.57 0.35
CA GLY A 220 21.08 7.33 -0.14
C GLY A 220 22.15 7.55 -1.21
N HIS A 221 21.85 8.35 -2.24
CA HIS A 221 22.82 8.69 -3.29
C HIS A 221 24.05 9.40 -2.74
N LYS A 222 23.86 10.42 -1.89
CA LYS A 222 24.99 11.20 -1.36
C LYS A 222 25.86 10.38 -0.41
N VAL A 223 25.27 9.45 0.34
CA VAL A 223 26.06 8.49 1.13
C VAL A 223 26.87 7.58 0.21
N LEU A 224 26.31 7.01 -0.86
CA LEU A 224 27.08 6.14 -1.77
C LEU A 224 28.23 6.90 -2.45
N GLU A 225 28.03 8.17 -2.77
CA GLU A 225 29.10 9.04 -3.29
C GLU A 225 30.21 9.25 -2.26
N THR A 226 29.84 9.45 -0.99
CA THR A 226 30.79 9.71 0.11
C THR A 226 31.47 8.45 0.64
N TYR A 227 30.74 7.33 0.67
CA TYR A 227 31.15 6.02 1.18
C TYR A 227 30.80 4.92 0.16
N PRO A 228 31.60 4.75 -0.90
CA PRO A 228 31.30 3.78 -1.97
C PRO A 228 31.25 2.32 -1.52
N SER A 229 31.84 2.00 -0.35
CA SER A 229 31.83 0.65 0.22
C SER A 229 30.59 0.34 1.06
N TYR A 230 29.73 1.32 1.36
CA TYR A 230 28.58 1.11 2.23
C TYR A 230 27.49 0.31 1.53
N ASN A 231 26.93 -0.67 2.24
CA ASN A 231 25.76 -1.38 1.78
C ASN A 231 24.49 -0.59 2.14
N ILE A 232 23.93 0.11 1.15
CA ILE A 232 22.67 0.86 1.32
C ILE A 232 21.49 0.06 0.79
N ARG A 233 20.39 0.07 1.55
CA ARG A 233 19.12 -0.58 1.19
C ARG A 233 17.98 0.42 1.19
N TYR A 234 17.44 0.72 0.01
CA TYR A 234 16.12 1.34 -0.11
C TYR A 234 15.03 0.30 -0.31
N THR A 235 13.91 0.46 0.41
CA THR A 235 12.70 -0.34 0.23
C THR A 235 11.47 0.50 0.59
N THR A 236 10.34 0.23 -0.05
CA THR A 236 9.05 0.64 0.49
C THR A 236 8.60 -0.36 1.55
N SER A 237 7.73 0.07 2.46
CA SER A 237 7.16 -0.80 3.49
C SER A 237 6.29 -1.93 2.91
N GLU A 238 5.64 -1.68 1.76
CA GLU A 238 4.94 -2.70 0.99
C GLU A 238 5.90 -3.74 0.40
N THR A 239 7.03 -3.30 -0.18
CA THR A 239 8.06 -4.21 -0.71
C THR A 239 8.67 -5.05 0.40
N PHE A 240 8.93 -4.45 1.57
CA PHE A 240 9.41 -5.15 2.76
C PHE A 240 8.41 -6.23 3.21
N LEU A 241 7.11 -5.90 3.29
CA LEU A 241 6.04 -6.85 3.59
C LEU A 241 5.97 -8.01 2.58
N ASN A 242 6.00 -7.68 1.29
CA ASN A 242 5.89 -8.67 0.21
C ASN A 242 7.12 -9.60 0.20
N HIS A 243 8.31 -9.05 0.42
CA HIS A 243 9.53 -9.86 0.51
C HIS A 243 9.51 -10.77 1.74
N TYR A 244 9.10 -10.25 2.90
CA TYR A 244 8.94 -11.04 4.12
C TYR A 244 7.98 -12.22 3.90
N THR A 245 6.80 -11.94 3.36
CA THR A 245 5.79 -12.99 3.12
C THR A 245 6.28 -14.04 2.12
N ALA A 246 6.97 -13.64 1.05
CA ALA A 246 7.54 -14.56 0.07
C ALA A 246 8.64 -15.46 0.67
N CYS A 247 9.53 -14.92 1.51
CA CYS A 247 10.58 -15.68 2.18
C CYS A 247 10.00 -16.67 3.21
N MET A 248 9.03 -16.24 4.01
CA MET A 248 8.37 -17.12 4.98
C MET A 248 7.64 -18.29 4.31
N GLN A 249 6.94 -18.03 3.20
CA GLN A 249 6.25 -19.08 2.45
C GLN A 249 7.21 -20.13 1.87
N LYS A 250 8.46 -19.74 1.59
CA LYS A 250 9.49 -20.61 1.00
C LYS A 250 10.46 -21.19 2.03
N GLY A 251 10.26 -20.94 3.32
CA GLY A 251 11.19 -21.36 4.38
C GLY A 251 12.55 -20.66 4.35
N ARG A 252 12.64 -19.48 3.71
CA ARG A 252 13.88 -18.72 3.47
C ARG A 252 14.00 -17.51 4.40
N GLY A 253 13.73 -17.70 5.68
CA GLY A 253 13.78 -16.60 6.66
C GLY A 253 15.17 -16.00 6.84
N ASN A 254 16.20 -16.83 6.78
CA ASN A 254 17.58 -16.38 6.92
C ASN A 254 17.99 -15.44 5.78
N GLU A 255 17.58 -15.73 4.54
CA GLU A 255 17.83 -14.85 3.38
C GLU A 255 17.22 -13.45 3.60
N PHE A 256 16.02 -13.39 4.19
CA PHE A 256 15.38 -12.11 4.51
C PHE A 256 16.16 -11.31 5.57
N HIS A 257 16.63 -11.98 6.63
CA HIS A 257 17.42 -11.35 7.67
C HIS A 257 18.74 -10.84 7.14
N GLU A 258 19.49 -11.67 6.43
CA GLU A 258 20.76 -11.28 5.81
C GLU A 258 20.56 -10.07 4.88
N TYR A 259 19.51 -10.06 4.07
CA TYR A 259 19.22 -9.00 3.12
C TYR A 259 18.93 -7.63 3.77
N TYR A 260 18.21 -7.60 4.90
CA TYR A 260 17.81 -6.35 5.55
C TYR A 260 18.67 -5.96 6.76
N ARG A 261 19.44 -6.89 7.33
CA ARG A 261 20.25 -6.65 8.54
C ARG A 261 21.74 -6.53 8.26
N SER A 262 22.23 -7.01 7.11
CA SER A 262 23.63 -6.86 6.69
C SER A 262 23.88 -5.55 5.94
N VAL A 263 23.33 -4.43 6.42
CA VAL A 263 23.38 -3.12 5.74
C VAL A 263 24.05 -2.07 6.63
N ASP A 264 24.66 -1.08 6.00
CA ASP A 264 25.19 0.10 6.71
C ASP A 264 24.12 1.17 6.87
N ILE A 265 23.22 1.26 5.89
CA ILE A 265 22.08 2.18 5.90
C ILE A 265 20.81 1.48 5.42
N LEU A 266 19.75 1.55 6.23
CA LEU A 266 18.40 1.11 5.87
C LEU A 266 17.46 2.31 5.68
N LEU A 267 16.93 2.45 4.48
CA LEU A 267 15.98 3.48 4.07
C LEU A 267 14.62 2.83 3.81
N ILE A 268 13.63 3.12 4.66
CA ILE A 268 12.28 2.57 4.54
C ILE A 268 11.28 3.69 4.23
N ASP A 269 10.65 3.59 3.06
CA ASP A 269 9.66 4.55 2.59
C ASP A 269 8.23 4.14 3.00
N ASP A 270 7.40 5.15 3.26
CA ASP A 270 5.97 5.05 3.52
C ASP A 270 5.57 3.99 4.55
N ILE A 271 6.04 4.16 5.80
CA ILE A 271 5.80 3.22 6.90
C ILE A 271 4.30 2.98 7.18
N GLN A 272 3.43 3.94 6.86
CA GLN A 272 2.00 3.83 7.05
C GLN A 272 1.36 2.58 6.38
N PHE A 273 1.99 1.98 5.36
CA PHE A 273 1.44 0.81 4.67
C PHE A 273 1.47 -0.49 5.50
N ILE A 274 2.30 -0.58 6.55
CA ILE A 274 2.31 -1.73 7.46
C ILE A 274 1.44 -1.53 8.71
N THR A 275 0.59 -0.50 8.70
CA THR A 275 -0.47 -0.30 9.71
C THR A 275 -1.33 -1.57 9.84
N ASN A 276 -1.57 -2.01 11.09
CA ASN A 276 -2.29 -3.24 11.43
C ASN A 276 -1.66 -4.55 10.90
N LYS A 277 -0.42 -4.53 10.39
CA LYS A 277 0.33 -5.72 9.96
C LYS A 277 1.26 -6.17 11.08
N VAL A 278 0.68 -6.74 12.13
CA VAL A 278 1.36 -7.10 13.40
C VAL A 278 2.65 -7.90 13.17
N SER A 279 2.62 -8.96 12.36
CA SER A 279 3.80 -9.80 12.08
C SER A 279 4.91 -9.03 11.35
N THR A 280 4.54 -8.12 10.44
CA THR A 280 5.51 -7.28 9.72
C THR A 280 6.11 -6.22 10.64
N GLN A 281 5.29 -5.64 11.54
CA GLN A 281 5.78 -4.71 12.56
C GLN A 281 6.73 -5.39 13.54
N GLU A 282 6.47 -6.65 13.92
CA GLU A 282 7.39 -7.45 14.74
C GLU A 282 8.74 -7.65 14.07
N VAL A 283 8.75 -8.07 12.80
CA VAL A 283 9.99 -8.29 12.06
C VAL A 283 10.74 -6.99 11.83
N LEU A 284 10.03 -5.90 11.55
CA LEU A 284 10.62 -4.57 11.48
C LEU A 284 11.21 -4.14 12.84
N PHE A 285 10.52 -4.40 13.94
CA PHE A 285 11.01 -4.09 15.28
C PHE A 285 12.34 -4.80 15.59
N HIS A 286 12.46 -6.09 15.27
CA HIS A 286 13.70 -6.83 15.46
C HIS A 286 14.81 -6.35 14.53
N THR A 287 14.49 -6.11 13.25
CA THR A 287 15.43 -5.55 12.26
C THR A 287 15.96 -4.19 12.70
N PHE A 288 15.07 -3.34 13.22
CA PHE A 288 15.42 -2.04 13.77
C PHE A 288 16.40 -2.17 14.93
N ASN A 289 16.13 -3.04 15.90
CA ASN A 289 16.99 -3.20 17.08
C ASN A 289 18.40 -3.66 16.72
N GLU A 290 18.50 -4.67 15.86
CA GLU A 290 19.79 -5.24 15.48
C GLU A 290 20.66 -4.21 14.76
N LEU A 291 20.08 -3.49 13.80
CA LEU A 291 20.77 -2.42 13.09
C LEU A 291 21.14 -1.25 14.00
N HIS A 292 20.22 -0.85 14.88
CA HIS A 292 20.44 0.28 15.78
C HIS A 292 21.56 -0.01 16.81
N GLN A 293 21.58 -1.22 17.39
CA GLN A 293 22.63 -1.66 18.32
C GLN A 293 24.02 -1.68 17.65
N GLN A 294 24.07 -1.93 16.34
CA GLN A 294 25.31 -1.90 15.55
C GLN A 294 25.63 -0.50 14.99
N ASN A 295 24.93 0.55 15.44
CA ASN A 295 25.04 1.92 14.94
C ASN A 295 24.88 2.03 13.42
N LYS A 296 24.07 1.17 12.79
CA LYS A 296 23.70 1.30 11.38
C LYS A 296 22.64 2.38 11.24
N GLN A 297 22.72 3.19 10.19
CA GLN A 297 21.78 4.31 10.01
C GLN A 297 20.41 3.77 9.57
N ILE A 298 19.36 4.23 10.24
CA ILE A 298 17.98 3.91 9.87
C ILE A 298 17.24 5.21 9.56
N ILE A 299 16.55 5.26 8.43
CA ILE A 299 15.70 6.39 8.05
C ILE A 299 14.33 5.89 7.61
N PHE A 300 13.29 6.46 8.20
CA PHE A 300 11.89 6.18 7.88
C PHE A 300 11.22 7.40 7.25
N THR A 301 10.25 7.15 6.37
CA THR A 301 9.28 8.18 5.97
C THR A 301 7.85 7.78 6.30
N SER A 302 6.98 8.77 6.46
CA SER A 302 5.56 8.56 6.74
C SER A 302 4.68 9.69 6.22
N ASP A 303 3.41 9.41 5.90
CA ASP A 303 2.41 10.44 5.60
C ASP A 303 1.91 11.20 6.84
N ARG A 304 2.32 10.77 8.04
CA ARG A 304 1.89 11.32 9.33
C ARG A 304 2.95 11.13 10.41
N SER A 305 2.85 11.89 11.50
CA SER A 305 3.79 11.77 12.62
C SER A 305 3.67 10.41 13.33
N PRO A 306 4.69 9.98 14.09
CA PRO A 306 4.64 8.72 14.85
C PRO A 306 3.39 8.59 15.71
N LYS A 307 3.00 9.64 16.44
CA LYS A 307 1.79 9.66 17.29
C LYS A 307 0.48 9.48 16.53
N GLN A 308 0.47 9.79 15.24
CA GLN A 308 -0.71 9.71 14.37
C GLN A 308 -0.80 8.37 13.62
N LEU A 309 0.21 7.50 13.72
CA LEU A 309 0.22 6.16 13.14
C LEU A 309 -0.66 5.19 13.95
N SER A 310 -1.98 5.30 13.77
CA SER A 310 -2.93 4.35 14.36
C SER A 310 -2.69 2.93 13.82
N GLY A 311 -2.82 1.92 14.69
CA GLY A 311 -2.61 0.51 14.30
C GLY A 311 -1.15 0.06 14.26
N PHE A 312 -0.24 0.86 14.81
CA PHE A 312 1.13 0.46 15.14
C PHE A 312 1.24 0.01 16.60
N GLN A 313 2.17 -0.91 16.87
CA GLN A 313 2.52 -1.28 18.24
C GLN A 313 3.25 -0.12 18.94
N ASP A 314 2.90 0.17 20.20
CA ASP A 314 3.47 1.28 20.98
C ASP A 314 4.99 1.24 21.04
N ARG A 315 5.56 0.04 21.21
CA ARG A 315 7.02 -0.16 21.23
C ARG A 315 7.72 0.26 19.95
N LEU A 316 7.05 0.21 18.79
CA LEU A 316 7.63 0.66 17.54
C LEU A 316 7.47 2.18 17.39
N ILE A 317 6.34 2.74 17.85
CA ILE A 317 6.14 4.19 17.94
C ILE A 317 7.23 4.83 18.80
N SER A 318 7.51 4.29 19.99
CA SER A 318 8.59 4.80 20.85
C SER A 318 9.96 4.80 20.16
N ARG A 319 10.20 3.86 19.24
CA ARG A 319 11.45 3.77 18.46
C ARG A 319 11.47 4.69 17.24
N PHE A 320 10.32 5.13 16.76
CA PHE A 320 10.26 6.21 15.79
C PHE A 320 10.52 7.56 16.47
N GLU A 321 10.07 7.73 17.72
CA GLU A 321 10.15 8.99 18.45
C GLU A 321 11.49 9.27 19.14
N TRP A 322 12.21 8.24 19.59
CA TRP A 322 13.45 8.42 20.36
C TRP A 322 14.64 9.01 19.56
N GLY A 323 14.50 9.11 18.24
CA GLY A 323 15.51 9.65 17.34
C GLY A 323 15.20 11.09 16.93
N MET A 324 15.41 11.41 15.65
CA MET A 324 15.06 12.73 15.10
C MET A 324 13.77 12.63 14.28
N VAL A 325 12.71 13.33 14.72
CA VAL A 325 11.44 13.42 14.01
C VAL A 325 11.38 14.77 13.27
N LEU A 326 11.20 14.71 11.95
CA LEU A 326 11.17 15.86 11.06
C LEU A 326 9.81 15.98 10.39
N ASP A 327 9.22 17.16 10.44
CA ASP A 327 8.04 17.50 9.66
C ASP A 327 8.45 18.32 8.43
N LEU A 328 8.12 17.85 7.22
CA LEU A 328 8.20 18.73 6.04
C LEU A 328 6.95 19.59 6.04
N GLY A 329 7.14 20.91 6.18
CA GLY A 329 6.07 21.89 6.15
C GLY A 329 5.37 21.96 4.79
N GLN A 330 4.43 22.90 4.65
CA GLN A 330 3.85 23.22 3.35
C GLN A 330 4.66 24.32 2.68
N PRO A 331 4.97 24.20 1.38
CA PRO A 331 5.71 25.23 0.67
C PRO A 331 4.84 26.49 0.52
N THR A 332 5.41 27.64 0.86
CA THR A 332 4.84 28.97 0.59
C THR A 332 4.80 29.25 -0.91
N THR A 333 4.16 30.34 -1.32
CA THR A 333 4.15 30.74 -2.74
C THR A 333 5.57 30.96 -3.27
N GLU A 334 6.45 31.55 -2.47
CA GLU A 334 7.87 31.78 -2.79
C GLU A 334 8.62 30.45 -2.96
N ASP A 335 8.41 29.49 -2.04
CA ASP A 335 9.01 28.15 -2.16
C ASP A 335 8.52 27.45 -3.43
N ARG A 336 7.22 27.55 -3.76
CA ARG A 336 6.65 26.95 -4.99
C ARG A 336 7.24 27.58 -6.25
N ILE A 337 7.44 28.89 -6.28
CA ILE A 337 8.10 29.58 -7.40
C ILE A 337 9.54 29.07 -7.57
N ALA A 338 10.30 28.95 -6.48
CA ALA A 338 11.66 28.41 -6.53
C ALA A 338 11.70 26.98 -7.09
N ILE A 339 10.75 26.13 -6.66
CA ILE A 339 10.59 24.76 -7.16
C ILE A 339 10.24 24.76 -8.65
N ILE A 340 9.28 25.58 -9.08
CA ILE A 340 8.88 25.69 -10.49
C ILE A 340 10.07 26.11 -11.35
N ASN A 341 10.78 27.16 -10.96
CA ASN A 341 11.95 27.68 -11.69
C ASN A 341 13.03 26.60 -11.87
N HIS A 342 13.35 25.90 -10.80
CA HIS A 342 14.33 24.81 -10.88
C HIS A 342 13.85 23.67 -11.80
N LYS A 343 12.57 23.30 -11.76
CA LYS A 343 12.03 22.28 -12.68
C LYS A 343 11.97 22.74 -14.12
N LEU A 344 11.65 24.00 -14.38
CA LEU A 344 11.68 24.58 -15.73
C LEU A 344 13.07 24.48 -16.35
N GLN A 345 14.12 24.73 -15.57
CA GLN A 345 15.51 24.53 -16.00
C GLN A 345 15.80 23.06 -16.35
N THR A 346 15.39 22.11 -15.50
CA THR A 346 15.57 20.68 -15.80
C THR A 346 14.82 20.23 -17.06
N LEU A 347 13.66 20.82 -17.32
CA LEU A 347 12.82 20.50 -18.49
C LEU A 347 13.22 21.29 -19.75
N ASN A 348 14.19 22.21 -19.67
CA ASN A 348 14.51 23.18 -20.73
C ASN A 348 13.26 23.92 -21.25
N LEU A 349 12.31 24.21 -20.37
CA LEU A 349 11.06 24.90 -20.68
C LEU A 349 11.12 26.34 -20.17
N THR A 350 10.76 27.31 -21.01
CA THR A 350 10.70 28.72 -20.63
C THR A 350 9.25 29.16 -20.42
N LEU A 351 8.96 29.75 -19.27
CA LEU A 351 7.69 30.41 -18.96
C LEU A 351 7.96 31.86 -18.53
N SER A 352 7.00 32.76 -18.77
CA SER A 352 7.08 34.12 -18.24
C SER A 352 6.84 34.13 -16.72
N ASP A 353 7.37 35.13 -16.02
CA ASP A 353 7.16 35.29 -14.57
C ASP A 353 5.68 35.30 -14.22
N LYS A 354 4.86 35.99 -15.03
CA LYS A 354 3.40 36.02 -14.88
C LYS A 354 2.79 34.60 -14.87
N HIS A 355 3.23 33.72 -15.76
CA HIS A 355 2.75 32.35 -15.84
C HIS A 355 3.23 31.50 -14.65
N ILE A 356 4.47 31.72 -14.19
CA ILE A 356 5.02 31.02 -13.03
C ILE A 356 4.25 31.39 -11.76
N HIS A 357 4.01 32.68 -11.54
CA HIS A 357 3.18 33.18 -10.44
C HIS A 357 1.77 32.60 -10.51
N LEU A 358 1.14 32.62 -11.69
CA LEU A 358 -0.19 32.05 -11.88
C LEU A 358 -0.24 30.55 -11.49
N ILE A 359 0.75 29.75 -11.88
CA ILE A 359 0.82 28.33 -11.50
C ILE A 359 1.01 28.18 -9.99
N ALA A 360 1.95 28.93 -9.41
CA ALA A 360 2.27 28.88 -7.99
C ALA A 360 1.08 29.29 -7.10
N GLU A 361 0.28 30.26 -7.51
CA GLU A 361 -0.89 30.71 -6.75
C GLU A 361 -2.06 29.72 -6.82
N ASN A 362 -2.25 29.05 -7.96
CA ASN A 362 -3.40 28.15 -8.14
C ASN A 362 -3.13 26.73 -7.64
N VAL A 363 -1.90 26.23 -7.74
CA VAL A 363 -1.54 24.86 -7.33
C VAL A 363 -0.96 24.85 -5.91
N GLN A 364 -1.85 24.89 -4.92
CA GLN A 364 -1.49 24.95 -3.50
C GLN A 364 -1.51 23.58 -2.79
N THR A 365 -1.76 22.49 -3.53
CA THR A 365 -2.01 21.17 -2.94
C THR A 365 -0.73 20.46 -2.50
N ASN A 366 0.19 20.15 -3.42
CA ASN A 366 1.47 19.51 -3.15
C ASN A 366 2.42 19.66 -4.36
N ILE A 367 3.70 19.32 -4.18
CA ILE A 367 4.74 19.48 -5.21
C ILE A 367 4.51 18.54 -6.40
N ARG A 368 3.95 17.35 -6.16
CA ARG A 368 3.63 16.42 -7.25
C ARG A 368 2.57 16.99 -8.21
N ASP A 369 1.61 17.75 -7.69
CA ASP A 369 0.63 18.44 -8.53
C ASP A 369 1.28 19.57 -9.35
N LEU A 370 2.21 20.32 -8.76
CA LEU A 370 3.02 21.31 -9.50
C LEU A 370 3.79 20.65 -10.65
N GLU A 371 4.52 19.57 -10.35
CA GLU A 371 5.23 18.79 -11.36
C GLU A 371 4.28 18.24 -12.43
N GLY A 372 3.09 17.78 -12.02
CA GLY A 372 2.04 17.32 -12.94
C GLY A 372 1.58 18.39 -13.92
N VAL A 373 1.46 19.64 -13.47
CA VAL A 373 1.14 20.80 -14.33
C VAL A 373 2.27 21.11 -15.28
N LEU A 374 3.52 21.18 -14.80
CA LEU A 374 4.68 21.48 -15.64
C LEU A 374 4.90 20.39 -16.71
N ASN A 375 4.75 19.12 -16.35
CA ASN A 375 4.83 18.00 -17.30
C ASN A 375 3.74 18.07 -18.37
N GLN A 376 2.52 18.52 -18.02
CA GLN A 376 1.45 18.72 -19.00
C GLN A 376 1.78 19.86 -19.97
N ILE A 377 2.36 20.96 -19.47
CA ILE A 377 2.78 22.08 -20.32
C ILE A 377 3.88 21.61 -21.26
N GLN A 378 4.94 20.96 -20.73
CA GLN A 378 6.03 20.42 -21.53
C GLN A 378 5.52 19.49 -22.63
N ALA A 379 4.67 18.51 -22.28
CA ALA A 379 4.12 17.58 -23.26
C ALA A 379 3.36 18.32 -24.38
N ARG A 380 2.59 19.37 -24.06
CA ARG A 380 1.87 20.15 -25.08
C ARG A 380 2.81 20.92 -26.00
N VAL A 381 3.88 21.50 -25.48
CA VAL A 381 4.90 22.19 -26.28
C VAL A 381 5.63 21.19 -27.18
N GLU A 382 5.97 20.00 -26.67
CA GLU A 382 6.61 18.95 -27.45
C GLU A 382 5.73 18.44 -28.60
N PHE A 383 4.42 18.25 -28.37
CA PHE A 383 3.48 17.83 -29.41
C PHE A 383 3.04 18.96 -30.35
N GLN A 384 3.17 20.22 -29.94
CA GLN A 384 2.77 21.40 -30.71
C GLN A 384 3.86 22.48 -30.61
N PRO A 385 4.94 22.40 -31.42
CA PRO A 385 6.11 23.29 -31.28
C PRO A 385 5.82 24.79 -31.44
N ASN A 386 4.75 25.14 -32.14
CA ASN A 386 4.31 26.54 -32.36
C ASN A 386 3.25 27.00 -31.35
N LEU A 387 2.96 26.21 -30.32
CA LEU A 387 1.96 26.55 -29.31
C LEU A 387 2.45 27.74 -28.48
N GLN A 388 1.68 28.82 -28.52
CA GLN A 388 1.87 29.91 -27.56
C GLN A 388 1.25 29.54 -26.22
N ILE A 389 2.06 29.64 -25.16
CA ILE A 389 1.60 29.45 -23.79
C ILE A 389 0.98 30.78 -23.36
N ASP A 390 -0.33 30.91 -23.53
CA ASP A 390 -1.11 32.06 -23.10
C ASP A 390 -1.94 31.75 -21.83
N GLU A 391 -2.59 32.77 -21.27
CA GLU A 391 -3.44 32.62 -20.08
C GLU A 391 -4.62 31.67 -20.32
N VAL A 392 -5.18 31.64 -21.52
CA VAL A 392 -6.32 30.77 -21.87
C VAL A 392 -5.90 29.30 -21.82
N PHE A 393 -4.71 29.00 -22.35
CA PHE A 393 -4.10 27.68 -22.29
C PHE A 393 -3.81 27.27 -20.84
N LEU A 394 -3.16 28.14 -20.06
CA LEU A 394 -2.85 27.84 -18.66
C LEU A 394 -4.12 27.66 -17.82
N THR A 395 -5.15 28.48 -18.03
CA THR A 395 -6.43 28.35 -17.33
C THR A 395 -7.08 26.98 -17.58
N LYS A 396 -6.96 26.43 -18.80
CA LYS A 396 -7.46 25.08 -19.10
C LYS A 396 -6.71 23.98 -18.33
N ILE A 397 -5.39 24.12 -18.19
CA ILE A 397 -4.56 23.16 -17.42
C ILE A 397 -4.81 23.31 -15.92
N LEU A 398 -4.95 24.54 -15.44
CA LEU A 398 -5.15 24.87 -14.04
C LEU A 398 -6.60 24.72 -13.56
N ALA A 399 -7.56 24.50 -14.47
CA ALA A 399 -8.98 24.32 -14.13
C ALA A 399 -9.26 23.33 -12.97
N PRO A 400 -8.56 22.19 -12.82
CA PRO A 400 -8.76 21.29 -11.68
C PRO A 400 -8.40 21.91 -10.33
N TYR A 401 -7.53 22.92 -10.31
CA TYR A 401 -7.00 23.57 -9.12
C TYR A 401 -7.75 24.88 -8.79
N ILE A 402 -8.21 25.61 -9.81
CA ILE A 402 -9.00 26.85 -9.66
C ILE A 402 -10.34 26.59 -8.94
N GLY A 403 -10.99 25.45 -9.23
CA GLY A 403 -12.27 25.08 -8.61
C GLY A 403 -12.19 24.60 -7.14
N ILE A 404 -10.99 24.49 -6.58
CA ILE A 404 -10.79 24.07 -5.18
C ILE A 404 -10.85 25.27 -4.22
N ILE A 405 -10.62 26.49 -4.73
CA ILE A 405 -10.57 27.73 -3.92
C ILE A 405 -11.96 28.37 -3.76
N ASN A 406 -12.88 28.15 -4.71
CA ASN A 406 -14.21 28.79 -4.71
C ASN A 406 -15.30 28.06 -3.87
N GLN A 407 -14.95 27.56 -2.68
CA GLN A 407 -15.96 27.29 -1.63
C GLN A 407 -15.94 28.33 -0.49
N GLY A 408 -15.17 29.41 -0.63
CA GLY A 408 -15.29 30.61 0.20
C GLY A 408 -14.97 31.86 -0.61
N SER A 409 -15.99 32.69 -0.86
CA SER A 409 -15.93 34.11 -1.28
C SER A 409 -15.10 34.49 -2.53
N MET A 410 -15.77 34.67 -3.68
CA MET A 410 -15.99 35.98 -4.35
C MET A 410 -16.62 35.78 -5.73
N GLN A 411 -17.60 36.62 -6.05
CA GLN A 411 -18.18 36.74 -7.39
C GLN A 411 -17.18 37.43 -8.32
N PHE A 412 -16.89 36.83 -9.48
CA PHE A 412 -16.41 37.58 -10.64
C PHE A 412 -17.56 37.65 -11.65
N THR A 413 -18.11 38.86 -11.81
CA THR A 413 -19.01 39.23 -12.90
C THR A 413 -18.20 39.25 -14.19
N TYR A 414 -18.52 38.34 -15.12
CA TYR A 414 -17.99 38.37 -16.49
C TYR A 414 -18.95 39.19 -17.36
N ASN A 415 -18.44 40.23 -18.02
CA ASN A 415 -19.21 41.11 -18.93
C ASN A 415 -18.78 40.80 -20.38
N PRO A 416 -19.63 40.14 -21.20
CA PRO A 416 -19.22 39.67 -22.53
C PRO A 416 -19.63 40.67 -23.61
N THR A 417 -18.81 41.71 -23.86
CA THR A 417 -19.02 42.57 -25.03
C THR A 417 -17.71 43.15 -25.54
N THR A 418 -16.96 42.37 -26.31
CA THR A 418 -16.04 42.83 -27.37
C THR A 418 -15.54 41.60 -28.08
N LEU A 419 -16.15 41.22 -29.21
CA LEU A 419 -15.57 40.46 -30.33
C LEU A 419 -16.65 40.27 -31.41
N ILE A 420 -17.18 41.39 -31.92
CA ILE A 420 -17.80 41.43 -33.25
C ILE A 420 -17.29 42.73 -33.86
N GLU A 421 -16.28 42.61 -34.73
CA GLU A 421 -15.98 43.50 -35.86
C GLU A 421 -14.59 43.15 -36.39
N HIS A 422 -14.52 42.15 -37.26
CA HIS A 422 -13.63 42.09 -38.42
C HIS A 422 -13.90 40.80 -39.18
N ASN A 423 -14.75 40.88 -40.20
CA ASN A 423 -14.45 40.22 -41.48
C ASN A 423 -15.23 40.89 -42.61
N GLN A 424 -14.45 41.17 -43.65
CA GLN A 424 -14.69 42.04 -44.78
C GLN A 424 -15.63 41.42 -45.83
N THR A 425 -16.34 42.32 -46.52
CA THR A 425 -16.49 42.46 -47.98
C THR A 425 -15.95 41.36 -48.91
N LEU A 426 -16.72 41.16 -50.01
CA LEU A 426 -16.49 40.34 -51.23
C LEU A 426 -17.00 38.89 -51.10
N GLY A 427 -17.87 38.32 -51.94
CA GLY A 427 -18.40 38.69 -53.25
C GLY A 427 -18.44 37.43 -54.15
N ASN A 428 -19.64 37.08 -54.63
CA ASN A 428 -19.99 36.22 -55.79
C ASN A 428 -19.98 34.66 -55.73
N LEU A 429 -21.13 34.13 -56.21
CA LEU A 429 -21.64 32.77 -56.52
C LEU A 429 -20.85 32.01 -57.64
N PRO A 430 -21.15 30.73 -58.05
CA PRO A 430 -22.39 29.92 -57.88
C PRO A 430 -22.27 28.39 -57.60
N VAL A 431 -23.46 27.79 -57.46
CA VAL A 431 -23.87 26.38 -57.30
C VAL A 431 -23.50 25.48 -58.48
N LEU A 432 -23.07 24.23 -58.22
CA LEU A 432 -23.33 23.05 -59.09
C LEU A 432 -23.49 21.76 -58.27
N ALA A 433 -24.56 21.04 -58.58
CA ALA A 433 -24.94 19.74 -58.03
C ALA A 433 -24.36 18.57 -58.84
N GLY A 434 -24.14 17.43 -58.18
CA GLY A 434 -24.13 16.10 -58.82
C GLY A 434 -22.80 15.35 -58.82
N ASN A 435 -22.61 14.42 -57.87
CA ASN A 435 -22.30 13.00 -58.14
C ASN A 435 -22.17 12.18 -56.85
N LYS A 436 -22.70 10.95 -56.88
CA LYS A 436 -22.79 9.95 -55.80
C LYS A 436 -21.42 9.34 -55.41
N PRO A 437 -21.31 8.65 -54.26
CA PRO A 437 -20.10 8.60 -53.45
C PRO A 437 -19.17 7.47 -53.87
N SER A 438 -17.87 7.75 -54.02
CA SER A 438 -16.84 6.73 -53.86
C SER A 438 -15.51 7.38 -53.48
N LYS A 439 -14.82 6.76 -52.51
CA LYS A 439 -13.52 7.17 -51.93
C LYS A 439 -13.51 8.36 -50.95
N LEU A 440 -14.38 8.31 -49.95
CA LEU A 440 -14.20 9.02 -48.67
C LEU A 440 -14.39 8.10 -47.44
N SER A 441 -14.22 6.79 -47.62
CA SER A 441 -14.32 5.78 -46.55
C SER A 441 -12.98 5.34 -45.93
N LYS A 442 -11.87 6.04 -46.21
CA LYS A 442 -10.56 5.72 -45.59
C LYS A 442 -9.83 6.88 -44.90
N LEU A 443 -10.41 8.09 -44.83
CA LEU A 443 -9.80 9.24 -44.12
C LEU A 443 -10.69 9.85 -43.02
N ALA A 444 -11.88 9.31 -42.75
CA ALA A 444 -12.76 9.74 -41.66
C ALA A 444 -12.61 8.88 -40.39
N LYS A 445 -11.37 8.51 -40.00
CA LYS A 445 -11.12 7.64 -38.84
C LYS A 445 -10.04 8.09 -37.85
N VAL A 446 -9.46 9.28 -37.98
CA VAL A 446 -8.36 9.68 -37.07
C VAL A 446 -8.58 11.01 -36.33
N GLU A 447 -9.52 11.87 -36.74
CA GLU A 447 -9.78 13.12 -36.00
C GLU A 447 -11.22 13.19 -35.49
N LEU A 448 -11.39 12.78 -34.23
CA LEU A 448 -12.44 13.24 -33.30
C LEU A 448 -12.08 12.74 -31.88
N ARG A 449 -10.94 13.21 -31.33
CA ARG A 449 -10.62 13.05 -29.89
C ARG A 449 -9.97 14.31 -29.31
N GLY A 450 -10.59 15.46 -29.56
CA GLY A 450 -10.39 16.67 -28.77
C GLY A 450 -11.58 16.88 -27.83
N SER A 451 -11.29 17.12 -26.54
CA SER A 451 -12.18 17.60 -25.46
C SER A 451 -13.59 16.97 -25.37
N LYS A 452 -13.77 16.03 -24.46
CA LYS A 452 -15.08 15.88 -23.79
C LYS A 452 -14.93 16.39 -22.37
N HIS A 453 -15.60 17.49 -22.07
CA HIS A 453 -16.19 17.65 -20.74
C HIS A 453 -17.06 16.40 -20.55
N THR A 454 -16.58 15.41 -19.81
CA THR A 454 -17.29 14.14 -19.70
C THR A 454 -18.53 14.37 -18.84
N ASP A 455 -19.65 14.65 -19.49
CA ASP A 455 -20.92 14.78 -18.82
C ASP A 455 -21.36 13.41 -18.29
N TYR A 456 -21.15 13.19 -16.99
CA TYR A 456 -21.57 11.97 -16.30
C TYR A 456 -23.09 11.90 -16.13
N ASN A 457 -23.83 12.99 -16.38
CA ASN A 457 -25.27 13.07 -16.16
C ASN A 457 -26.01 11.96 -16.91
N LYS A 458 -25.55 11.59 -18.12
CA LYS A 458 -26.16 10.51 -18.90
C LYS A 458 -26.15 9.15 -18.18
N ILE A 459 -25.09 8.82 -17.42
CA ILE A 459 -25.05 7.59 -16.60
C ILE A 459 -26.03 7.69 -15.43
N PHE A 460 -26.11 8.87 -14.79
CA PHE A 460 -27.04 9.10 -13.69
C PHE A 460 -28.50 8.99 -14.17
N GLU A 461 -28.84 9.59 -15.31
CA GLU A 461 -30.17 9.57 -15.91
C GLU A 461 -30.60 8.16 -16.32
N LEU A 462 -29.75 7.42 -17.04
CA LEU A 462 -30.06 6.06 -17.48
C LEU A 462 -30.32 5.12 -16.29
N ILE A 463 -29.52 5.25 -15.21
CA ILE A 463 -29.66 4.41 -14.02
C ILE A 463 -30.85 4.84 -13.16
N ALA A 464 -31.11 6.15 -13.05
CA ALA A 464 -32.28 6.71 -12.37
C ALA A 464 -33.59 6.19 -12.97
N ILE A 465 -33.70 6.23 -14.31
CA ILE A 465 -34.87 5.71 -15.04
C ILE A 465 -35.02 4.20 -14.83
N LYS A 466 -33.92 3.44 -14.96
CA LYS A 466 -33.97 1.97 -14.92
C LYS A 466 -34.30 1.40 -13.54
N LEU A 467 -33.90 2.09 -12.48
CA LEU A 467 -34.11 1.63 -11.09
C LEU A 467 -35.23 2.39 -10.37
N HIS A 468 -35.92 3.30 -11.08
CA HIS A 468 -36.99 4.15 -10.55
C HIS A 468 -36.56 4.91 -9.29
N VAL A 469 -35.41 5.58 -9.36
CA VAL A 469 -34.85 6.41 -8.28
C VAL A 469 -34.46 7.78 -8.82
N SER A 470 -34.63 8.84 -8.03
CA SER A 470 -34.23 10.20 -8.43
C SER A 470 -32.72 10.45 -8.25
N LYS A 471 -32.18 11.47 -8.92
CA LYS A 471 -30.77 11.87 -8.77
C LYS A 471 -30.48 12.33 -7.34
N GLU A 472 -31.42 13.04 -6.73
CA GLU A 472 -31.36 13.51 -5.35
C GLU A 472 -31.34 12.31 -4.38
N GLU A 473 -32.15 11.28 -4.65
CA GLU A 473 -32.17 10.05 -3.83
C GLU A 473 -30.84 9.29 -3.91
N ILE A 474 -30.25 9.18 -5.09
CA ILE A 474 -28.92 8.58 -5.31
C ILE A 474 -27.85 9.32 -4.50
N MET A 475 -27.90 10.66 -4.48
CA MET A 475 -26.94 11.48 -3.74
C MET A 475 -27.22 11.54 -2.23
N SER A 476 -28.43 11.17 -1.81
CA SER A 476 -28.85 11.23 -0.40
C SER A 476 -28.23 10.14 0.48
N LYS A 477 -28.51 10.23 1.79
CA LYS A 477 -28.17 9.20 2.78
C LYS A 477 -29.09 7.97 2.78
N ARG A 478 -30.16 7.95 1.95
CA ARG A 478 -31.16 6.86 1.88
C ARG A 478 -30.50 5.51 1.56
N ARG A 479 -30.98 4.41 2.13
CA ARG A 479 -30.35 3.07 2.07
C ARG A 479 -31.28 1.95 1.58
N ASP A 480 -32.38 2.29 0.92
CA ASP A 480 -33.25 1.28 0.31
C ASP A 480 -32.52 0.50 -0.80
N LYS A 481 -33.11 -0.63 -1.18
CA LYS A 481 -32.51 -1.61 -2.09
C LYS A 481 -32.18 -1.01 -3.45
N ASN A 482 -33.08 -0.21 -4.02
CA ASN A 482 -32.94 0.34 -5.37
C ASN A 482 -31.94 1.50 -5.38
N THR A 483 -32.02 2.43 -4.42
CA THR A 483 -31.05 3.54 -4.30
C THR A 483 -29.63 3.03 -4.03
N SER A 484 -29.48 2.00 -3.20
CA SER A 484 -28.17 1.41 -2.92
C SER A 484 -27.59 0.69 -4.12
N LEU A 485 -28.43 -0.01 -4.89
CA LEU A 485 -28.01 -0.66 -6.13
C LEU A 485 -27.64 0.37 -7.21
N ALA A 486 -28.42 1.44 -7.37
CA ALA A 486 -28.16 2.53 -8.30
C ALA A 486 -26.79 3.17 -8.03
N ARG A 487 -26.50 3.51 -6.77
CA ARG A 487 -25.19 4.03 -6.36
C ARG A 487 -24.06 3.06 -6.69
N GLN A 488 -24.25 1.76 -6.39
CA GLN A 488 -23.22 0.76 -6.64
C GLN A 488 -22.89 0.64 -8.14
N ILE A 489 -23.90 0.67 -9.00
CA ILE A 489 -23.72 0.60 -10.46
C ILE A 489 -23.06 1.88 -10.97
N ILE A 490 -23.50 3.07 -10.51
CA ILE A 490 -22.86 4.35 -10.90
C ILE A 490 -21.39 4.38 -10.49
N MET A 491 -21.07 4.00 -9.23
CA MET A 491 -19.69 3.95 -8.74
C MET A 491 -18.82 3.04 -9.62
N TYR A 492 -19.30 1.85 -9.92
CA TYR A 492 -18.59 0.90 -10.78
C TYR A 492 -18.42 1.45 -12.20
N SER A 493 -19.47 2.01 -12.80
CA SER A 493 -19.44 2.51 -14.17
C SER A 493 -18.54 3.72 -14.34
N LEU A 494 -18.52 4.65 -13.38
CA LEU A 494 -17.64 5.81 -13.41
C LEU A 494 -16.16 5.43 -13.35
N ILE A 495 -15.80 4.41 -12.57
CA ILE A 495 -14.42 3.92 -12.47
C ILE A 495 -14.05 3.13 -13.73
N LYS A 496 -14.91 2.20 -14.17
CA LYS A 496 -14.61 1.30 -15.27
C LYS A 496 -14.61 1.99 -16.63
N LYS A 497 -15.54 2.92 -16.88
CA LYS A 497 -15.67 3.61 -18.17
C LYS A 497 -14.76 4.84 -18.28
N TYR A 498 -14.60 5.58 -17.19
CA TYR A 498 -13.94 6.88 -17.19
C TYR A 498 -12.64 6.94 -16.38
N GLY A 499 -12.22 5.83 -15.75
CA GLY A 499 -10.95 5.76 -15.02
C GLY A 499 -10.89 6.67 -13.79
N LEU A 500 -12.04 7.07 -13.23
CA LEU A 500 -12.06 8.00 -12.10
C LEU A 500 -11.52 7.36 -10.83
N SER A 501 -10.83 8.15 -10.00
CA SER A 501 -10.40 7.70 -8.68
C SER A 501 -11.59 7.49 -7.74
N THR A 502 -11.45 6.54 -6.82
CA THR A 502 -12.43 6.24 -5.77
C THR A 502 -12.83 7.47 -4.96
N THR A 503 -11.88 8.37 -4.68
CA THR A 503 -12.13 9.64 -3.99
C THR A 503 -12.97 10.61 -4.82
N LYS A 504 -12.71 10.72 -6.13
CA LYS A 504 -13.47 11.58 -7.04
C LYS A 504 -14.90 11.07 -7.23
N VAL A 505 -15.08 9.75 -7.35
CA VAL A 505 -16.39 9.09 -7.41
C VAL A 505 -17.16 9.25 -6.09
N GLY A 506 -16.47 9.17 -4.95
CA GLY A 506 -17.06 9.41 -3.64
C GLY A 506 -17.66 10.82 -3.51
N LYS A 507 -16.94 11.84 -3.98
CA LYS A 507 -17.44 13.23 -4.02
C LYS A 507 -18.67 13.37 -4.93
N LEU A 508 -18.64 12.76 -6.13
CA LEU A 508 -19.74 12.83 -7.11
C LEU A 508 -21.06 12.18 -6.64
N ILE A 509 -21.02 11.24 -5.69
CA ILE A 509 -22.20 10.47 -5.23
C ILE A 509 -22.59 10.87 -3.79
N GLY A 510 -22.50 12.16 -3.47
CA GLY A 510 -22.95 12.70 -2.19
C GLY A 510 -21.96 12.50 -1.03
N GLY A 511 -20.65 12.66 -1.29
CA GLY A 511 -19.63 12.70 -0.23
C GLY A 511 -19.30 11.35 0.42
N ARG A 512 -19.27 10.27 -0.36
CA ARG A 512 -18.98 8.91 0.15
C ARG A 512 -17.49 8.66 0.34
N THR A 513 -17.16 7.89 1.36
CA THR A 513 -15.77 7.55 1.73
C THR A 513 -15.17 6.50 0.81
N HIS A 514 -13.84 6.50 0.70
CA HIS A 514 -13.06 5.53 -0.10
C HIS A 514 -13.45 4.06 0.14
N PRO A 515 -13.61 3.56 1.39
CA PRO A 515 -14.01 2.17 1.64
C PRO A 515 -15.41 1.84 1.12
N THR A 516 -16.33 2.82 1.11
CA THR A 516 -17.70 2.65 0.61
C THR A 516 -17.68 2.38 -0.89
N VAL A 517 -16.85 3.11 -1.63
CA VAL A 517 -16.71 2.94 -3.09
C VAL A 517 -16.06 1.60 -3.42
N LEU A 518 -15.02 1.17 -2.68
CA LEU A 518 -14.42 -0.15 -2.87
C LEU A 518 -15.39 -1.30 -2.59
N HIS A 519 -16.17 -1.20 -1.51
CA HIS A 519 -17.20 -2.20 -1.18
C HIS A 519 -18.27 -2.28 -2.28
N ALA A 520 -18.68 -1.14 -2.84
CA ALA A 520 -19.62 -1.09 -3.96
C ALA A 520 -19.09 -1.80 -5.21
N ILE A 521 -17.83 -1.55 -5.60
CA ILE A 521 -17.19 -2.23 -6.74
C ILE A 521 -17.17 -3.74 -6.54
N LYS A 522 -16.72 -4.20 -5.36
CA LYS A 522 -16.64 -5.63 -5.04
C LYS A 522 -18.02 -6.28 -5.04
N SER A 523 -19.05 -5.57 -4.58
CA SER A 523 -20.44 -6.04 -4.61
C SER A 523 -20.96 -6.24 -6.04
N ILE A 524 -20.69 -5.29 -6.94
CA ILE A 524 -21.10 -5.39 -8.36
C ILE A 524 -20.33 -6.49 -9.10
N GLN A 525 -19.01 -6.60 -8.89
CA GLN A 525 -18.20 -7.66 -9.49
C GLN A 525 -18.70 -9.06 -9.06
N ASN A 526 -18.95 -9.24 -7.76
CA ASN A 526 -19.48 -10.50 -7.24
C ASN A 526 -20.89 -10.83 -7.75
N LYS A 527 -21.75 -9.82 -7.95
CA LYS A 527 -23.09 -10.01 -8.53
C LYS A 527 -23.04 -10.31 -10.03
N SER A 528 -22.14 -9.65 -10.76
CA SER A 528 -21.92 -9.88 -12.19
C SER A 528 -21.38 -11.27 -12.49
N LEU A 529 -20.58 -11.86 -11.60
CA LEU A 529 -20.10 -13.24 -11.72
C LEU A 529 -21.20 -14.29 -11.53
N LYS A 530 -22.29 -13.94 -10.83
CA LYS A 530 -23.36 -14.87 -10.43
C LYS A 530 -24.63 -14.75 -11.27
N ASN A 531 -24.81 -13.66 -12.02
CA ASN A 531 -26.05 -13.41 -12.76
C ASN A 531 -25.75 -12.78 -14.13
N LYS A 532 -25.96 -13.57 -15.19
CA LYS A 532 -25.72 -13.17 -16.59
C LYS A 532 -26.64 -12.03 -17.04
N GLN A 533 -27.93 -12.05 -16.65
CA GLN A 533 -28.87 -10.95 -16.96
C GLN A 533 -28.44 -9.62 -16.32
N PHE A 534 -27.88 -9.68 -15.11
CA PHE A 534 -27.33 -8.50 -14.41
C PHE A 534 -26.06 -7.98 -15.09
N GLN A 535 -25.20 -8.89 -15.56
CA GLN A 535 -24.00 -8.55 -16.33
C GLN A 535 -24.36 -7.87 -17.67
N ASP A 536 -25.36 -8.39 -18.38
CA ASP A 536 -25.84 -7.82 -19.65
C ASP A 536 -26.43 -6.43 -19.42
N MET A 537 -27.19 -6.23 -18.34
CA MET A 537 -27.73 -4.93 -17.94
C MET A 537 -26.62 -3.90 -17.66
N VAL A 538 -25.61 -4.26 -16.87
CA VAL A 538 -24.48 -3.36 -16.57
C VAL A 538 -23.66 -3.06 -17.83
N SER A 539 -23.48 -4.05 -18.71
CA SER A 539 -22.76 -3.89 -19.99
C SER A 539 -23.51 -2.96 -20.95
N MET A 540 -24.83 -3.09 -21.05
CA MET A 540 -25.69 -2.19 -21.84
C MET A 540 -25.60 -0.74 -21.36
N ILE A 541 -25.62 -0.51 -20.04
CA ILE A 541 -25.48 0.83 -19.44
C ILE A 541 -24.11 1.44 -19.78
N LEU A 542 -23.03 0.64 -19.72
CA LEU A 542 -21.68 1.08 -20.08
C LEU A 542 -21.53 1.43 -21.58
N VAL A 543 -22.31 0.79 -22.45
CA VAL A 543 -22.32 1.08 -23.89
C VAL A 543 -23.14 2.34 -24.20
N GLN A 544 -24.29 2.56 -23.53
CA GLN A 544 -25.23 3.64 -23.84
C GLN A 544 -24.94 4.99 -23.18
N GLY A 545 -24.38 4.99 -21.97
CA GLY A 545 -24.02 6.20 -21.21
C GLY A 545 -22.53 6.32 -21.13
#